data_AF-A0AAJ7W747-F1
#
_entry.id   AF-A0AAJ7W747-F1
#
_cell.length_a   1.000
_cell.length_b   1.000
_cell.length_c   1.000
_cell.angle_alpha   90.00
_cell.angle_beta   90.00
_cell.angle_gamma   90.00
#
_symmetry.space_group_name_H-M   'P 1'
#
loop_
_entity.id
_entity.type
_entity.pdbx_description
1 polymer ?
#
loop_
_entity_poly.entity_id
_entity_poly.type
_entity_poly.pdbx_seq_one_letter_code
_entity_poly.pdbx_strand_id
1 'polypeptide(L)'
;MVIFADKSMYYIQHGLMVVIPYYLFRLGGVYNVEPLRDLSWCVLSYGINLAYHFLVLQAFALPVQVNLSHMLCPAVLDPFEGPNYRLWAFLHQAFLCPFLCKLLSYSADFFITKFPLTRVKSSLELPIPREIIKNDQQESADIGNARTHVD
;
A
#
# COMPACT_ATOMS: atom_id res chain seq x y z
N MET A 1 -20.83 26.94 8.12
CA MET A 1 -21.43 25.72 7.52
C MET A 1 -20.39 24.92 6.70
N VAL A 2 -19.59 25.57 5.84
CA VAL A 2 -18.54 24.92 5.03
C VAL A 2 -17.47 24.18 5.87
N ILE A 3 -17.02 24.78 6.99
CA ILE A 3 -15.99 24.18 7.87
C ILE A 3 -16.41 22.81 8.46
N PHE A 4 -17.71 22.61 8.71
CA PHE A 4 -18.22 21.35 9.25
C PHE A 4 -18.25 20.27 8.16
N ALA A 5 -18.60 20.66 6.93
CA ALA A 5 -18.56 19.80 5.76
C ALA A 5 -17.11 19.37 5.45
N ASP A 6 -16.16 20.31 5.45
CA ASP A 6 -14.73 20.01 5.19
C ASP A 6 -14.16 19.03 6.23
N LYS A 7 -14.47 19.23 7.52
CA LYS A 7 -14.06 18.29 8.57
C LYS A 7 -14.71 16.92 8.40
N SER A 8 -16.00 16.87 8.07
CA SER A 8 -16.68 15.60 7.86
C SER A 8 -16.10 14.83 6.67
N MET A 9 -15.82 15.52 5.55
CA MET A 9 -15.16 14.95 4.38
C MET A 9 -13.77 14.42 4.69
N TYR A 10 -12.99 15.13 5.50
CA TYR A 10 -11.69 14.65 5.98
C TYR A 10 -11.81 13.30 6.70
N TYR A 11 -12.72 13.18 7.67
CA TYR A 11 -12.90 11.93 8.42
C TYR A 11 -13.47 10.81 7.56
N ILE A 12 -14.40 11.13 6.66
CA ILE A 12 -14.99 10.15 5.73
C ILE A 12 -13.92 9.63 4.77
N GLN A 13 -13.12 10.50 4.18
CA GLN A 13 -12.05 10.13 3.26
C GLN A 13 -11.01 9.25 3.95
N HIS A 14 -10.56 9.62 5.15
CA HIS A 14 -9.60 8.83 5.92
C HIS A 14 -10.20 7.48 6.38
N GLY A 15 -11.48 7.47 6.73
CA GLY A 15 -12.20 6.23 7.04
C GLY A 15 -12.30 5.29 5.83
N LEU A 16 -12.66 5.82 4.66
CA LEU A 16 -12.74 5.02 3.42
C LEU A 16 -11.39 4.44 3.02
N MET A 17 -10.28 5.16 3.24
CA MET A 17 -8.93 4.67 3.00
C MET A 17 -8.58 3.43 3.83
N VAL A 18 -9.27 3.16 4.94
CA VAL A 18 -9.10 1.94 5.75
C VAL A 18 -10.13 0.87 5.38
N VAL A 19 -11.38 1.27 5.15
CA VAL A 19 -12.49 0.35 4.87
C VAL A 19 -12.34 -0.34 3.52
N ILE A 20 -11.94 0.39 2.47
CA ILE A 20 -11.83 -0.18 1.11
C ILE A 20 -10.73 -1.25 1.03
N PRO A 21 -9.49 -1.00 1.50
CA PRO A 21 -8.45 -2.04 1.48
C PRO A 21 -8.84 -3.25 2.32
N TYR A 22 -9.46 -3.05 3.48
CA TYR A 22 -9.96 -4.15 4.31
C TYR A 22 -10.99 -5.03 3.58
N TYR A 23 -11.90 -4.41 2.82
CA TYR A 23 -12.88 -5.14 2.01
C TYR A 23 -12.20 -5.92 0.86
N LEU A 24 -11.24 -5.30 0.17
CA LEU A 24 -10.46 -5.95 -0.88
C LEU A 24 -9.66 -7.15 -0.34
N PHE A 25 -9.07 -7.01 0.85
CA PHE A 25 -8.39 -8.10 1.54
C PHE A 25 -9.33 -9.26 1.90
N ARG A 26 -10.60 -8.98 2.22
CA ARG A 26 -11.60 -10.02 2.48
C ARG A 26 -11.98 -10.81 1.22
N LEU A 27 -12.11 -10.14 0.06
CA LEU A 27 -12.42 -10.79 -1.21
C LEU A 27 -11.31 -11.77 -1.64
N GLY A 28 -10.05 -11.40 -1.40
CA GLY A 28 -8.88 -12.21 -1.73
C GLY A 28 -8.70 -12.44 -3.25
N GLY A 29 -7.62 -13.13 -3.65
CA GLY A 29 -7.30 -13.39 -5.05
C GLY A 29 -6.13 -12.53 -5.52
N VAL A 30 -6.35 -11.67 -6.51
CA VAL A 30 -5.32 -10.73 -7.03
C VAL A 30 -4.91 -9.68 -5.99
N TYR A 31 -5.78 -9.39 -5.03
CA TYR A 31 -5.54 -8.47 -3.91
C TYR A 31 -4.86 -9.13 -2.70
N ASN A 32 -4.09 -10.20 -2.92
CA ASN A 32 -3.33 -10.84 -1.86
C ASN A 32 -2.19 -9.93 -1.39
N VAL A 33 -1.84 -10.07 -0.11
CA VAL A 33 -0.84 -9.22 0.51
C VAL A 33 0.55 -9.76 0.18
N GLU A 34 1.46 -8.88 -0.21
CA GLU A 34 2.89 -9.18 -0.34
C GLU A 34 3.45 -9.60 1.04
N PRO A 35 4.41 -10.55 1.11
CA PRO A 35 5.04 -10.96 2.36
C PRO A 35 5.42 -9.77 3.24
N LEU A 36 5.29 -9.90 4.57
CA LEU A 36 5.51 -8.77 5.50
C LEU A 36 6.91 -8.13 5.37
N ARG A 37 7.90 -8.84 4.83
CA ARG A 37 9.26 -8.35 4.58
C ARG A 37 9.44 -7.60 3.25
N ASP A 38 8.56 -7.78 2.28
CA ASP A 38 8.68 -7.14 0.98
C ASP A 38 7.90 -5.81 0.99
N LEU A 39 8.63 -4.72 0.72
CA LEU A 39 8.09 -3.35 0.72
C LEU A 39 8.00 -2.77 -0.70
N SER A 40 8.30 -3.57 -1.72
CA SER A 40 8.42 -3.13 -3.11
C SER A 40 7.14 -2.45 -3.60
N TRP A 41 5.95 -3.04 -3.36
CA TRP A 41 4.68 -2.43 -3.76
C TRP A 41 4.33 -1.17 -2.96
N CYS A 42 4.71 -1.12 -1.68
CA CYS A 42 4.49 0.05 -0.83
C CYS A 42 5.36 1.24 -1.30
N VAL A 43 6.63 0.98 -1.60
CA VAL A 43 7.58 2.00 -2.08
C VAL A 43 7.19 2.48 -3.47
N LEU A 44 6.79 1.58 -4.37
CA LEU A 44 6.31 1.95 -5.71
C LEU A 44 5.06 2.83 -5.64
N SER A 45 4.07 2.43 -4.83
CA SER A 45 2.82 3.19 -4.67
C SER A 45 3.08 4.57 -4.06
N TYR A 46 3.97 4.66 -3.08
CA TYR A 46 4.41 5.93 -2.52
C TYR A 46 5.16 6.79 -3.56
N GLY A 47 6.02 6.20 -4.37
CA GLY A 47 6.72 6.90 -5.46
C GLY A 47 5.77 7.48 -6.51
N ILE A 48 4.72 6.74 -6.90
CA ILE A 48 3.68 7.24 -7.80
C ILE A 48 2.88 8.37 -7.15
N ASN A 49 2.53 8.23 -5.87
CA ASN A 49 1.84 9.28 -5.11
C ASN A 49 2.68 10.56 -5.03
N LEU A 50 3.98 10.42 -4.78
CA LEU A 50 4.95 11.50 -4.76
C LEU A 50 5.05 12.19 -6.12
N ALA A 51 5.14 11.42 -7.20
CA ALA A 51 5.17 11.93 -8.57
C ALA A 51 3.88 12.69 -8.92
N TYR A 52 2.71 12.20 -8.50
CA TYR A 52 1.44 12.92 -8.70
C TYR A 52 1.44 14.29 -7.99
N HIS A 53 1.93 14.36 -6.75
CA HIS A 53 1.99 15.61 -6.01
C HIS A 53 3.00 16.60 -6.59
N PHE A 54 4.18 16.13 -7.02
CA PHE A 54 5.23 16.98 -7.56
C PHE A 54 5.10 17.35 -9.03
N LEU A 55 4.50 16.49 -9.84
CA LEU A 55 4.37 16.74 -11.29
C LEU A 55 3.02 17.35 -11.61
N VAL A 56 1.93 16.77 -11.11
CA VAL A 56 0.59 17.22 -11.46
C VAL A 56 0.17 18.37 -10.56
N LEU A 57 0.07 18.12 -9.25
CA LEU A 57 -0.45 19.12 -8.32
C LEU A 57 0.45 20.37 -8.27
N GLN A 58 1.78 20.20 -8.26
CA GLN A 58 2.70 21.33 -8.28
C GLN A 58 2.64 22.15 -9.56
N ALA A 59 2.49 21.50 -10.73
CA ALA A 59 2.40 22.21 -12.02
C ALA A 59 1.14 23.06 -12.12
N PHE A 60 0.03 22.65 -11.49
CA PHE A 60 -1.19 23.46 -11.42
C PHE A 60 -1.19 24.47 -10.26
N ALA A 61 -0.55 24.14 -9.13
CA ALA A 61 -0.52 25.01 -7.95
C ALA A 61 0.31 26.29 -8.18
N LEU A 62 1.39 26.22 -8.96
CA LEU A 62 2.24 27.38 -9.26
C LEU A 62 1.51 28.49 -10.04
N PRO A 63 0.83 28.22 -11.17
CA PRO A 63 0.10 29.26 -11.91
C PRO A 63 -1.15 29.74 -11.19
N VAL A 64 -1.85 28.88 -10.45
CA VAL A 64 -3.11 29.22 -9.76
C VAL A 64 -2.86 29.81 -8.37
N GLN A 65 -1.62 29.75 -7.86
CA GLN A 65 -1.21 30.22 -6.53
C GLN A 65 -2.04 29.66 -5.36
N VAL A 66 -2.56 28.43 -5.51
CA VAL A 66 -3.35 27.76 -4.46
C VAL A 66 -2.54 26.62 -3.83
N ASN A 67 -2.57 26.52 -2.50
CA ASN A 67 -1.88 25.48 -1.72
C ASN A 67 -2.66 24.15 -1.75
N LEU A 68 -2.90 23.62 -2.95
CA LEU A 68 -3.81 22.50 -3.18
C LEU A 68 -3.33 21.20 -2.52
N SER A 69 -2.01 20.98 -2.50
CA SER A 69 -1.36 19.83 -1.88
C SER A 69 -1.03 20.04 -0.40
N HIS A 70 -1.36 21.20 0.17
CA HIS A 70 -0.95 21.63 1.50
C HIS A 70 0.57 21.55 1.78
N MET A 71 1.38 21.47 0.72
CA MET A 71 2.81 21.23 0.76
C MET A 71 3.66 22.48 0.42
N LEU A 72 3.01 23.54 -0.08
CA LEU A 72 3.66 24.84 -0.32
C LEU A 72 3.65 25.75 0.90
N CYS A 73 2.72 25.55 1.81
CA CYS A 73 2.65 26.25 3.09
C CYS A 73 2.19 25.25 4.17
N PRO A 74 2.90 25.13 5.30
CA PRO A 74 2.46 24.31 6.41
C PRO A 74 1.12 24.82 6.96
N ALA A 75 0.30 23.90 7.46
CA ALA A 75 -0.92 24.29 8.16
C ALA A 75 -0.53 24.78 9.56
N VAL A 76 -1.27 25.75 10.10
CA VAL A 76 -1.06 26.27 11.48
C VAL A 76 -1.16 25.17 12.55
N LEU A 77 -1.69 23.99 12.20
CA LEU A 77 -1.84 22.83 13.07
C LEU A 77 -0.75 21.77 12.85
N ASP A 78 0.18 21.97 11.91
CA ASP A 78 1.24 21.00 11.61
C ASP A 78 2.39 21.13 12.64
N PRO A 79 2.78 20.04 13.34
CA PRO A 79 3.86 20.08 14.33
C PRO A 79 5.24 20.41 13.74
N PHE A 80 5.40 20.44 12.42
CA PHE A 80 6.69 20.71 11.75
C PHE A 80 6.73 22.09 11.07
N GLU A 81 6.70 23.15 11.86
CA GLU A 81 6.93 24.51 11.35
C GLU A 81 8.44 24.81 11.20
N GLY A 82 8.86 25.34 10.05
CA GLY A 82 10.25 25.77 9.83
C GLY A 82 10.68 25.77 8.35
N PRO A 83 11.89 26.29 8.03
CA PRO A 83 12.38 26.39 6.64
C PRO A 83 12.52 25.02 5.93
N ASN A 84 12.67 23.94 6.70
CA ASN A 84 12.81 22.57 6.19
C ASN A 84 11.51 21.76 6.27
N TYR A 85 10.34 22.40 6.45
CA TYR A 85 9.06 21.70 6.65
C TYR A 85 8.73 20.71 5.53
N ARG A 86 9.08 21.01 4.28
CA ARG A 86 8.86 20.12 3.13
C ARG A 86 9.59 18.80 3.28
N LEU A 87 10.87 18.87 3.66
CA LEU A 87 11.71 17.69 3.83
C LEU A 87 11.17 16.82 4.98
N TRP A 88 10.78 17.45 6.08
CA TRP A 88 10.16 16.75 7.21
C TRP A 88 8.82 16.11 6.85
N ALA A 89 7.96 16.80 6.10
CA ALA A 89 6.70 16.25 5.62
C ALA A 89 6.93 15.03 4.71
N PHE A 90 7.88 15.10 3.78
CA PHE A 90 8.24 13.95 2.93
C PHE A 90 8.80 12.78 3.73
N LEU A 91 9.69 13.03 4.68
CA LEU A 91 10.27 11.98 5.51
C LEU A 91 9.20 11.33 6.39
N HIS A 92 8.41 12.14 7.10
CA HIS A 92 7.30 11.69 7.93
C HIS A 92 6.33 10.82 7.12
N GLN A 93 5.88 11.31 5.96
CA GLN A 93 4.97 10.56 5.09
C GLN A 93 5.62 9.29 4.51
N ALA A 94 6.89 9.35 4.14
CA ALA A 94 7.64 8.20 3.62
C ALA A 94 7.78 7.08 4.66
N PHE A 95 7.83 7.40 5.95
CA PHE A 95 7.85 6.41 7.02
C PHE A 95 6.45 5.92 7.40
N LEU A 96 5.48 6.83 7.56
CA LEU A 96 4.13 6.46 8.00
C LEU A 96 3.34 5.69 6.94
N CYS A 97 3.44 6.02 5.66
CA CYS A 97 2.70 5.31 4.61
C CYS A 97 3.00 3.79 4.57
N PRO A 98 4.26 3.34 4.46
CA PRO A 98 4.56 1.90 4.48
C PRO A 98 4.28 1.27 5.85
N PHE A 99 4.48 2.01 6.95
CA PHE A 99 4.17 1.52 8.29
C PHE A 99 2.67 1.24 8.47
N LEU A 100 1.80 2.18 8.09
CA LEU A 100 0.35 1.99 8.15
C LEU A 100 -0.11 0.88 7.20
N CYS A 101 0.46 0.79 6.00
CA CYS A 101 0.11 -0.27 5.05
C CYS A 101 0.38 -1.66 5.63
N LYS A 102 1.53 -1.86 6.28
CA LYS A 102 1.88 -3.12 6.95
C LYS A 102 1.04 -3.36 8.20
N LEU A 103 0.78 -2.34 9.01
CA LEU A 103 -0.07 -2.47 10.20
C LEU A 103 -1.50 -2.86 9.81
N LEU A 104 -2.06 -2.24 8.77
CA LEU A 104 -3.37 -2.60 8.24
C LEU A 104 -3.39 -4.03 7.71
N SER A 105 -2.39 -4.41 6.91
CA SER A 105 -2.25 -5.76 6.38
C SER A 105 -2.14 -6.82 7.48
N TYR A 106 -1.31 -6.56 8.50
CA TYR A 106 -1.14 -7.43 9.67
C TYR A 106 -2.43 -7.53 10.50
N SER A 107 -3.09 -6.40 10.74
CA SER A 107 -4.35 -6.37 11.47
C SER A 107 -5.44 -7.12 10.71
N ALA A 108 -5.55 -6.94 9.40
CA ALA A 108 -6.49 -7.65 8.54
C ALA A 108 -6.21 -9.16 8.56
N ASP A 109 -4.95 -9.58 8.45
CA ASP A 109 -4.57 -10.99 8.56
C ASP A 109 -4.99 -11.57 9.93
N PHE A 110 -4.72 -10.86 11.04
CA PHE A 110 -5.15 -11.28 12.37
C PHE A 110 -6.67 -11.41 12.49
N PHE A 111 -7.44 -10.42 12.01
CA PHE A 111 -8.90 -10.43 12.07
C PHE A 111 -9.55 -11.46 11.13
N ILE A 112 -8.90 -11.80 10.01
CA ILE A 112 -9.43 -12.77 9.04
C ILE A 112 -9.01 -14.20 9.38
N THR A 113 -7.83 -14.41 9.98
CA THR A 113 -7.31 -15.76 10.28
C THR A 113 -7.61 -16.24 11.71
N LYS A 114 -7.56 -15.34 12.72
CA LYS A 114 -7.69 -15.70 14.14
C LYS A 114 -9.05 -15.36 14.74
N PHE A 115 -9.70 -14.29 14.27
CA PHE A 115 -10.95 -13.83 14.87
C PHE A 115 -12.16 -14.64 14.35
N PRO A 116 -12.90 -15.36 15.21
CA PRO A 116 -13.94 -16.30 14.79
C PRO A 116 -15.15 -15.66 14.10
N LEU A 117 -15.40 -14.36 14.34
CA LEU A 117 -16.58 -13.65 13.82
C LEU A 117 -16.44 -13.18 12.35
N THR A 118 -15.20 -13.04 11.86
CA THR A 118 -14.87 -12.54 10.51
C THR A 118 -14.03 -13.52 9.70
N ARG A 119 -13.92 -14.77 10.16
CA ARG A 119 -13.08 -15.79 9.56
C ARG A 119 -13.63 -16.21 8.18
N VAL A 120 -12.94 -15.81 7.12
CA VAL A 120 -13.27 -16.21 5.73
C VAL A 120 -12.17 -17.07 5.10
N LYS A 121 -10.89 -16.85 5.45
CA LYS A 121 -9.74 -17.58 4.89
C LYS A 121 -8.73 -18.01 5.96
N SER A 122 -7.94 -19.03 5.65
CA SER A 122 -6.86 -19.57 6.49
C SER A 122 -5.50 -18.86 6.30
N SER A 123 -5.28 -18.16 5.17
CA SER A 123 -4.07 -17.34 4.92
C SER A 123 -4.34 -16.28 3.83
N LEU A 124 -3.81 -15.06 4.02
CA LEU A 124 -3.78 -13.96 3.02
C LEU A 124 -2.48 -13.94 2.18
N GLU A 125 -1.53 -14.83 2.47
CA GLU A 125 -0.31 -14.96 1.66
C GLU A 125 -0.60 -15.86 0.45
N LEU A 126 -0.21 -15.38 -0.75
CA LEU A 126 -0.13 -16.23 -1.93
C LEU A 126 0.87 -17.38 -1.66
N PRO A 127 0.47 -18.65 -1.80
CA PRO A 127 1.43 -19.75 -1.77
C PRO A 127 2.10 -19.90 -3.14
N ILE A 128 2.78 -18.88 -3.68
CA ILE A 128 3.44 -19.00 -4.99
C ILE A 128 4.71 -18.14 -4.98
N PRO A 129 5.92 -18.74 -4.86
CA PRO A 129 6.57 -19.42 -5.99
C PRO A 129 6.99 -20.89 -5.75
N ARG A 130 6.88 -21.44 -4.53
CA ARG A 130 7.48 -22.75 -4.24
C ARG A 130 6.85 -23.91 -5.04
N GLU A 131 5.56 -23.84 -5.32
CA GLU A 131 4.86 -24.87 -6.13
C GLU A 131 5.16 -24.73 -7.63
N ILE A 132 5.32 -23.50 -8.14
CA ILE A 132 5.76 -23.27 -9.53
C ILE A 132 7.21 -23.72 -9.70
N ILE A 133 8.11 -23.34 -8.77
CA ILE A 133 9.50 -23.80 -8.79
C ILE A 133 9.58 -25.32 -8.69
N LYS A 134 8.77 -25.97 -7.84
CA LYS A 134 8.72 -27.43 -7.77
C LYS A 134 8.22 -28.06 -9.07
N ASN A 135 7.16 -27.53 -9.69
CA ASN A 135 6.65 -28.06 -10.95
C ASN A 135 7.66 -27.85 -12.10
N ASP A 136 8.34 -26.70 -12.13
CA ASP A 136 9.35 -26.38 -13.15
C ASP A 136 10.63 -27.23 -12.97
N GLN A 137 11.01 -27.51 -11.71
CA GLN A 137 12.08 -28.45 -11.35
C GLN A 137 11.70 -29.89 -11.70
N GLN A 138 10.45 -30.29 -11.46
CA GLN A 138 9.93 -31.62 -11.75
C GLN A 138 9.83 -31.85 -13.27
N GLU A 139 9.37 -30.85 -14.03
CA GLU A 139 9.30 -30.89 -15.50
C GLU A 139 10.70 -30.93 -16.13
N SER A 140 11.65 -30.15 -15.61
CA SER A 140 13.05 -30.20 -16.05
C SER A 140 13.73 -31.54 -15.74
N ALA A 141 13.39 -32.17 -14.61
CA ALA A 141 13.92 -33.48 -14.24
C ALA A 141 13.33 -34.61 -15.12
N ASP A 142 12.04 -34.54 -15.45
CA ASP A 142 11.37 -35.54 -16.29
C ASP A 142 11.86 -35.49 -17.75
N ILE A 143 12.07 -34.29 -18.30
CA ILE A 143 12.67 -34.10 -19.64
C ILE A 143 14.11 -34.62 -19.69
N GLY A 144 14.88 -34.48 -18.61
CA GLY A 144 16.23 -35.03 -18.50
C GLY A 144 16.26 -36.55 -18.52
N ASN A 145 15.34 -37.19 -17.78
CA ASN A 145 15.25 -38.66 -17.70
C ASN A 145 14.71 -39.29 -18.99
N ALA A 146 13.81 -38.61 -19.70
CA ALA A 146 13.31 -39.04 -21.01
C ALA A 146 14.41 -39.04 -22.09
N ARG A 147 15.39 -38.13 -22.01
CA ARG A 147 16.52 -38.09 -22.95
C ARG A 147 17.52 -39.22 -22.73
N THR A 148 17.75 -39.65 -21.49
CA THR A 148 18.72 -40.72 -21.17
C THR A 148 18.22 -42.14 -21.46
N HIS A 149 16.94 -42.31 -21.79
CA HIS A 149 16.31 -43.61 -22.04
C HIS A 149 16.13 -43.91 -23.55
N VAL A 150 16.60 -43.01 -24.43
CA VAL A 150 16.50 -43.10 -25.90
C VAL A 150 17.88 -43.35 -26.55
N ASP A 151 18.96 -43.30 -25.77
CA ASP A 151 20.32 -43.73 -26.13
C ASP A 151 20.62 -45.13 -25.58
#